data_AF-A0A2X0U2Y2-F1
#
_entry.id   AF-A0A2X0U2Y2-F1
#
_cell.length_a   1.000
_cell.length_b   1.000
_cell.length_c   1.000
_cell.angle_alpha   90.00
_cell.angle_beta   90.00
_cell.angle_gamma   90.00
#
_symmetry.space_group_name_H-M   'P 1'
#
loop_
_entity.id
_entity.type
_entity.pdbx_description
1 polymer ?
#
loop_
_entity_poly.entity_id
_entity_poly.type
_entity_poly.pdbx_seq_one_letter_code
_entity_poly.pdbx_strand_id
1 'polypeptide(L)'
;MHVGLIVLFLLLAAALIAGGLYLFASGLTARSGVCRPPLGLRLHGLEAGSEAWERAHRAAWPILFGGGVLGTAHGIALAATTLMDARVSVPIVFVVSGIIVEAGLWLVATGAGKASLE
;
A
#
# COMPACT_ATOMS: atom_id res chain seq x y z
N MET A 1 -26.24 4.99 -8.97
CA MET A 1 -25.95 5.25 -7.52
C MET A 1 -26.20 6.73 -7.15
N HIS A 2 -26.41 7.07 -5.87
CA HIS A 2 -26.50 8.50 -5.45
C HIS A 2 -25.13 9.20 -5.62
N VAL A 3 -25.15 10.49 -6.03
CA VAL A 3 -23.93 11.29 -6.26
C VAL A 3 -22.99 11.27 -5.05
N GLY A 4 -23.52 11.33 -3.82
CA GLY A 4 -22.71 11.26 -2.61
C GLY A 4 -21.90 9.96 -2.48
N LEU A 5 -22.48 8.82 -2.85
CA LEU A 5 -21.79 7.52 -2.83
C LEU A 5 -20.73 7.42 -3.92
N ILE A 6 -21.00 7.98 -5.10
CA ILE A 6 -20.01 8.05 -6.18
C ILE A 6 -18.78 8.84 -5.71
N VAL A 7 -18.99 10.02 -5.16
CA VAL A 7 -17.90 10.86 -4.62
C VAL A 7 -17.14 10.12 -3.52
N LEU A 8 -17.84 9.47 -2.60
CA LEU A 8 -17.22 8.69 -1.52
C LEU A 8 -16.33 7.56 -2.08
N PHE A 9 -16.83 6.76 -3.01
CA PHE A 9 -16.04 5.66 -3.60
C PHE A 9 -14.84 6.16 -4.39
N LEU A 10 -14.97 7.29 -5.10
CA LEU A 10 -13.83 7.88 -5.81
C LEU A 10 -12.76 8.42 -4.85
N LEU A 11 -13.16 8.99 -3.72
CA LEU A 11 -12.20 9.40 -2.67
C LEU A 11 -11.49 8.19 -2.05
N LEU A 12 -12.22 7.12 -1.77
CA LEU A 12 -11.64 5.87 -1.27
C LEU A 12 -10.72 5.21 -2.30
N ALA A 13 -11.09 5.24 -3.58
CA ALA A 13 -10.25 4.77 -4.67
C ALA A 13 -8.94 5.57 -4.75
N ALA A 14 -9.01 6.89 -4.69
CA ALA A 14 -7.83 7.75 -4.68
C ALA A 14 -6.93 7.47 -3.46
N ALA A 15 -7.52 7.22 -2.28
CA ALA A 15 -6.78 6.86 -1.08
C ALA A 15 -6.03 5.51 -1.24
N LEU A 16 -6.69 4.47 -1.75
CA LEU A 16 -6.05 3.18 -2.05
C LEU A 16 -4.97 3.33 -3.14
N ILE A 17 -5.23 4.10 -4.19
CA ILE A 17 -4.20 4.36 -5.20
C ILE A 17 -2.98 5.04 -4.57
N ALA A 18 -3.19 6.05 -3.72
CA ALA A 18 -2.10 6.74 -3.04
C ALA A 18 -1.34 5.81 -2.09
N GLY A 19 -2.04 4.99 -1.31
CA GLY A 19 -1.45 3.98 -0.43
C GLY A 19 -0.65 2.93 -1.20
N GLY A 20 -1.25 2.35 -2.25
CA GLY A 20 -0.60 1.44 -3.17
C GLY A 20 0.66 2.02 -3.83
N LEU A 21 0.59 3.24 -4.38
CA LEU A 21 1.74 3.90 -4.98
C LEU A 21 2.85 4.18 -3.95
N TYR A 22 2.48 4.53 -2.72
CA TYR A 22 3.43 4.70 -1.63
C TYR A 22 4.18 3.40 -1.29
N LEU A 23 3.44 2.28 -1.15
CA LEU A 23 4.04 0.97 -0.91
C LEU A 23 4.92 0.53 -2.08
N PHE A 24 4.46 0.75 -3.31
CA PHE A 24 5.18 0.42 -4.53
C PHE A 24 6.52 1.16 -4.61
N ALA A 25 6.50 2.49 -4.46
CA ALA A 25 7.70 3.32 -4.47
C ALA A 25 8.65 2.96 -3.31
N SER A 26 8.10 2.66 -2.14
CA SER A 26 8.87 2.18 -0.99
C SER A 26 9.56 0.84 -1.28
N GLY A 27 8.85 -0.11 -1.87
CA GLY A 27 9.41 -1.41 -2.26
C GLY A 27 10.48 -1.29 -3.35
N LEU A 28 10.26 -0.44 -4.36
CA LEU A 28 11.22 -0.23 -5.44
C LEU A 28 12.53 0.39 -4.92
N THR A 29 12.41 1.40 -4.06
CA THR A 29 13.58 2.07 -3.45
C THR A 29 14.27 1.21 -2.40
N ALA A 30 13.52 0.37 -1.66
CA ALA A 30 14.05 -0.60 -0.73
C ALA A 30 14.89 -1.68 -1.43
N ARG A 31 14.43 -2.16 -2.59
CA ARG A 31 15.17 -3.13 -3.41
C ARG A 31 16.52 -2.58 -3.86
N SER A 32 16.58 -1.30 -4.23
CA SER A 32 17.82 -0.64 -4.69
C SER A 32 18.67 -0.05 -3.57
N GLY A 33 18.27 -0.21 -2.29
CA GLY A 33 19.03 0.32 -1.15
C GLY A 33 19.00 1.84 -1.01
N VAL A 34 18.08 2.53 -1.68
CA VAL A 34 17.97 4.00 -1.65
C VAL A 34 16.70 4.48 -0.95
N CYS A 35 15.99 3.59 -0.25
CA CYS A 35 14.78 3.94 0.50
C CYS A 35 15.11 4.95 1.60
N ARG A 36 14.44 6.11 1.56
CA ARG A 36 14.61 7.22 2.50
C ARG A 36 13.25 7.84 2.80
N PRO A 37 13.04 8.45 3.98
CA PRO A 37 11.85 9.22 4.28
C PRO A 37 11.54 10.26 3.18
N PRO A 38 10.25 10.45 2.81
CA PRO A 38 9.06 9.89 3.46
C PRO A 38 8.71 8.45 3.09
N LEU A 39 9.44 7.82 2.15
CA LEU A 39 9.22 6.44 1.73
C LEU A 39 9.79 5.44 2.74
N GLY A 40 9.23 4.22 2.72
CA GLY A 40 9.64 3.13 3.59
C GLY A 40 8.72 2.88 4.77
N LEU A 41 9.02 1.82 5.52
CA LEU A 41 8.37 1.46 6.75
C LEU A 41 8.77 2.45 7.86
N ARG A 42 7.79 2.85 8.67
CA ARG A 42 8.05 3.66 9.88
C ARG A 42 8.47 2.76 11.04
N LEU A 43 9.69 2.25 10.97
CA LEU A 43 10.30 1.45 12.03
C LEU A 43 10.90 2.36 13.10
N HIS A 44 10.44 2.22 14.34
CA HIS A 44 10.90 3.06 15.45
C HIS A 44 12.34 2.73 15.83
N GLY A 45 13.16 3.75 16.12
CA GLY A 45 14.55 3.58 16.54
C GLY A 45 15.55 3.28 15.43
N LEU A 46 15.15 3.29 14.16
CA LEU A 46 16.07 3.15 13.03
C LEU A 46 16.39 4.51 12.39
N GLU A 47 17.66 4.85 12.35
CA GLU A 47 18.14 6.02 11.62
C GLU A 47 18.10 5.75 10.10
N ALA A 48 17.51 6.67 9.34
CA ALA A 48 17.38 6.53 7.90
C ALA A 48 18.76 6.51 7.20
N GLY A 49 19.01 5.46 6.42
CA GLY A 49 20.29 5.24 5.74
C GLY A 49 21.36 4.55 6.60
N SER A 50 21.03 4.14 7.82
CA SER A 50 21.84 3.18 8.57
C SER A 50 21.79 1.79 7.91
N GLU A 51 22.78 0.94 8.22
CA GLU A 51 22.79 -0.44 7.73
C GLU A 51 21.55 -1.22 8.21
N ALA A 52 21.11 -0.99 9.45
CA ALA A 52 19.90 -1.58 10.00
C ALA A 52 18.64 -1.13 9.23
N TRP A 53 18.55 0.15 8.88
CA TRP A 53 17.46 0.66 8.04
C TRP A 53 17.43 -0.03 6.67
N GLU A 54 18.57 -0.09 5.98
CA GLU A 54 18.67 -0.71 4.66
C GLU A 54 18.35 -2.21 4.71
N ARG A 55 18.85 -2.92 5.74
CA ARG A 55 18.59 -4.35 5.94
C ARG A 55 17.10 -4.63 6.15
N ALA A 56 16.45 -3.87 7.03
CA ALA A 56 15.02 -4.02 7.30
C ALA A 56 14.17 -3.75 6.05
N HIS A 57 14.49 -2.70 5.29
CA HIS A 57 13.76 -2.39 4.06
C HIS A 57 14.03 -3.42 2.96
N ARG A 58 15.26 -3.91 2.84
CA ARG A 58 15.63 -4.97 1.90
C ARG A 58 14.94 -6.30 2.24
N ALA A 59 14.71 -6.62 3.51
CA ALA A 59 13.92 -7.79 3.87
C ALA A 59 12.43 -7.62 3.47
N ALA A 60 11.90 -6.41 3.62
CA ALA A 60 10.50 -6.10 3.38
C ALA A 60 10.15 -5.78 1.91
N TRP A 61 11.14 -5.51 1.04
CA TRP A 61 10.90 -4.97 -0.31
C TRP A 61 9.90 -5.77 -1.16
N PRO A 62 9.91 -7.13 -1.18
CA PRO A 62 8.98 -7.88 -2.02
C PRO A 62 7.53 -7.68 -1.59
N ILE A 63 7.30 -7.60 -0.28
CA ILE A 63 5.97 -7.43 0.33
C ILE A 63 5.46 -6.01 0.08
N LEU A 64 6.32 -5.00 0.26
CA LEU A 64 5.99 -3.61 -0.06
C LEU A 64 5.66 -3.44 -1.55
N PHE A 65 6.49 -3.98 -2.43
CA PHE A 65 6.28 -3.91 -3.88
C PHE A 65 4.97 -4.61 -4.29
N GLY A 66 4.77 -5.85 -3.84
CA GLY A 66 3.55 -6.61 -4.11
C GLY A 66 2.30 -5.95 -3.56
N GLY A 67 2.36 -5.44 -2.32
CA GLY A 67 1.28 -4.68 -1.71
C GLY A 67 0.95 -3.39 -2.45
N GLY A 68 1.97 -2.72 -2.98
CA GLY A 68 1.77 -1.53 -3.79
C GLY A 68 1.06 -1.80 -5.12
N VAL A 69 1.45 -2.87 -5.82
CA VAL A 69 0.77 -3.30 -7.06
C VAL A 69 -0.69 -3.68 -6.76
N LEU A 70 -0.93 -4.50 -5.74
CA LEU A 70 -2.27 -4.98 -5.41
C LEU A 70 -3.19 -3.86 -4.89
N GLY A 71 -2.69 -2.97 -4.02
CA GLY A 71 -3.44 -1.83 -3.51
C GLY A 71 -3.83 -0.85 -4.62
N THR A 72 -2.87 -0.50 -5.48
CA THR A 72 -3.13 0.35 -6.65
C THR A 72 -4.17 -0.28 -7.58
N ALA A 73 -4.07 -1.58 -7.85
CA ALA A 73 -5.04 -2.31 -8.68
C ALA A 73 -6.45 -2.30 -8.06
N HIS A 74 -6.57 -2.46 -6.73
CA HIS A 74 -7.85 -2.36 -6.03
C HIS A 74 -8.46 -0.96 -6.14
N GLY A 75 -7.66 0.09 -5.94
CA GLY A 75 -8.15 1.46 -6.07
C GLY A 75 -8.60 1.79 -7.50
N ILE A 76 -7.86 1.34 -8.52
CA ILE A 76 -8.27 1.50 -9.93
C ILE A 76 -9.57 0.73 -10.21
N ALA A 77 -9.67 -0.52 -9.75
CA ALA A 77 -10.88 -1.33 -9.94
C ALA A 77 -12.09 -0.73 -9.23
N LEU A 78 -11.91 -0.15 -8.03
CA LEU A 78 -12.94 0.60 -7.32
C LEU A 78 -13.42 1.81 -8.12
N ALA A 79 -12.49 2.62 -8.65
CA ALA A 79 -12.86 3.76 -9.48
C ALA A 79 -13.60 3.33 -10.74
N ALA A 80 -13.09 2.34 -11.47
CA ALA A 80 -13.70 1.83 -12.70
C ALA A 80 -15.12 1.30 -12.45
N THR A 81 -15.30 0.43 -11.45
CA THR A 81 -16.60 -0.16 -11.14
C THR A 81 -17.62 0.87 -10.64
N THR A 82 -17.16 1.91 -9.93
CA THR A 82 -17.99 3.05 -9.52
C THR A 82 -18.50 3.84 -10.73
N LEU A 83 -17.64 4.08 -11.73
CA LEU A 83 -17.97 4.86 -12.93
C LEU A 83 -18.78 4.08 -13.98
N MET A 84 -18.67 2.74 -13.98
CA MET A 84 -19.45 1.85 -14.85
C MET A 84 -20.87 1.57 -14.32
N ASP A 85 -21.31 2.26 -13.25
CA ASP A 85 -22.58 2.05 -12.54
C ASP A 85 -22.84 0.56 -12.21
N ALA A 86 -21.79 -0.14 -11.79
CA ALA A 86 -21.90 -1.51 -11.33
C ALA A 86 -22.82 -1.59 -10.10
N ARG A 87 -23.33 -2.80 -9.81
CA ARG A 87 -24.08 -3.06 -8.56
C ARG A 87 -23.26 -2.58 -7.37
N VAL A 88 -23.85 -1.83 -6.45
CA VAL A 88 -23.16 -1.20 -5.31
C VAL A 88 -22.33 -2.17 -4.46
N SER A 89 -22.71 -3.45 -4.42
CA SER A 89 -21.94 -4.50 -3.75
C SER A 89 -20.52 -4.66 -4.31
N VAL A 90 -20.31 -4.39 -5.60
CA VAL A 90 -19.02 -4.54 -6.28
C VAL A 90 -17.98 -3.52 -5.77
N PRO A 91 -18.21 -2.19 -5.81
CA PRO A 91 -17.28 -1.23 -5.24
C PRO A 91 -17.09 -1.45 -3.73
N ILE A 92 -18.13 -1.87 -2.99
CA ILE A 92 -17.97 -2.22 -1.57
C ILE A 92 -16.95 -3.34 -1.37
N VAL A 93 -17.00 -4.40 -2.19
CA VAL A 93 -16.00 -5.49 -2.11
C VAL A 93 -14.59 -4.95 -2.34
N PHE A 94 -14.39 -4.10 -3.35
CA PHE A 94 -13.07 -3.52 -3.62
C PHE A 94 -12.57 -2.60 -2.51
N VAL A 95 -13.46 -1.83 -1.85
CA VAL A 95 -13.09 -1.04 -0.66
C VAL A 95 -12.59 -1.97 0.45
N VAL A 96 -13.38 -2.98 0.81
CA VAL A 96 -13.07 -3.85 1.95
C VAL A 96 -11.82 -4.69 1.66
N SER A 97 -11.74 -5.34 0.49
CA SER A 97 -10.59 -6.16 0.14
C SER A 97 -9.34 -5.32 -0.08
N GLY A 98 -9.46 -4.12 -0.66
CA GLY A 98 -8.34 -3.19 -0.87
C GLY A 98 -7.73 -2.76 0.46
N ILE A 99 -8.56 -2.37 1.44
CA ILE A 99 -8.09 -2.01 2.79
C ILE A 99 -7.38 -3.19 3.46
N ILE A 100 -7.96 -4.39 3.40
CA ILE A 100 -7.36 -5.59 3.99
C ILE A 100 -6.00 -5.89 3.36
N VAL A 101 -5.90 -5.80 2.03
CA VAL A 101 -4.65 -6.05 1.29
C VAL A 101 -3.56 -5.04 1.67
N GLU A 102 -3.85 -3.74 1.62
CA GLU A 102 -2.85 -2.71 1.92
C GLU A 102 -2.40 -2.75 3.38
N ALA A 103 -3.35 -2.80 4.32
CA ALA A 103 -3.04 -2.86 5.75
C ALA A 103 -2.34 -4.18 6.11
N GLY A 104 -2.83 -5.31 5.59
CA GLY A 104 -2.25 -6.62 5.85
C GLY A 104 -0.82 -6.71 5.35
N LEU A 105 -0.55 -6.28 4.12
CA LEU A 105 0.80 -6.34 3.56
C LEU A 105 1.73 -5.30 4.20
N TRP A 106 1.24 -4.15 4.62
CA TRP A 106 2.01 -3.22 5.45
C TRP A 106 2.46 -3.87 6.77
N LEU A 107 1.55 -4.57 7.47
CA LEU A 107 1.87 -5.26 8.72
C LEU A 107 2.87 -6.40 8.50
N VAL A 108 2.69 -7.19 7.44
CA VAL A 108 3.62 -8.27 7.09
C VAL A 108 5.00 -7.72 6.71
N ALA A 109 5.05 -6.63 5.93
CA ALA A 109 6.30 -5.94 5.60
C ALA A 109 6.99 -5.39 6.86
N THR A 110 6.22 -4.79 7.78
CA THR A 110 6.72 -4.31 9.07
C THR A 110 7.30 -5.46 9.90
N GLY A 111 6.62 -6.61 9.94
CA GLY A 111 7.09 -7.82 10.63
C GLY A 111 8.39 -8.35 10.02
N ALA A 112 8.46 -8.47 8.70
CA ALA A 112 9.66 -8.89 7.98
C ALA A 112 10.85 -7.96 8.23
N GLY A 113 10.61 -6.64 8.22
CA GLY A 113 11.64 -5.65 8.52
C GLY A 113 12.19 -5.81 9.94
N LYS A 114 11.31 -5.96 10.95
CA LYS A 114 11.72 -6.17 12.35
C LYS A 114 12.48 -7.49 12.55
N ALA A 115 11.97 -8.59 12.00
CA ALA A 115 12.59 -9.91 12.13
C ALA A 115 14.01 -9.98 11.54
N SER A 116 14.34 -9.11 10.58
CA SER A 116 15.69 -9.04 9.99
C SER A 116 16.73 -8.32 10.88
N LEU A 117 16.29 -7.74 11.99
CA LEU A 117 17.12 -6.98 12.93
C LEU A 117 17.42 -7.76 14.22
N GLU A 118 16.76 -8.91 14.41
CA GLU A 118 17.02 -9.88 15.47
C GLU A 118 18.20 -10.79 15.09
#